data_AF-B4VXD7-F1
#
_entry.id   AF-B4VXD7-F1
#
_cell.length_a   1.000
_cell.length_b   1.000
_cell.length_c   1.000
_cell.angle_alpha   90.00
_cell.angle_beta   90.00
_cell.angle_gamma   90.00
#
_symmetry.space_group_name_H-M   'P 1'
#
loop_
_entity.id
_entity.type
_entity.pdbx_description
1 polymer ?
#
loop_
_entity_poly.entity_id
_entity_poly.type
_entity_poly.pdbx_seq_one_letter_code
_entity_poly.pdbx_strand_id
1 'polypeptide(L)'
;MREKIVKILFTPIPGTKSIEQGLFRVICMSSTKSRQWSVSSLIFLLKSLRWFVPSVSVLLAIWMIGGNFLASQQEKEIEQDIDEFVERFPDTEPNDSALKLRALMAKLGISGGGTPEFPIDAYTRSHPDFTISESDRQAFEEIREELGDYLNAQISKPNDNVDPIPDKLRQYLMNNQEKLEAIRQHILNNEVPQWERDMTPIVESDYTFGFPSHLNLINLQKVILLDVLEKNSRGQLKQAEEMLEVSWRLNQSLRNDYYLISQLVVLIMGRYSTGVIRKLEYLPVEWQQRLLEHDYHQSVLISLETDFLFEFNFMRSSPLYLPLVYSTEEVFSPEDLLLAFLIKFPIFKPYRRFSAIDTYNIQIKRLAESKQQNICLSDSAASATIDTTPAWWNIPGQTIVPARFNGHHRATHYMLDLELTQKILQVKAIAAKTGKWPQSVPNMESKICPGVEWVYQVSPDGTMSISLSEQPEWLTERIENQNALPLTYSTRRIPDYEQSLN
;
A
#
# COMPACT_ATOMS: atom_id res chain seq x y z
N MET A 1 -4.67 15.04 7.37
CA MET A 1 -4.22 13.63 7.37
C MET A 1 -4.33 12.98 5.98
N ARG A 2 -5.44 13.16 5.24
CA ARG A 2 -5.55 12.82 3.80
C ARG A 2 -4.38 13.38 2.97
N GLU A 3 -4.02 14.66 3.13
CA GLU A 3 -2.85 15.25 2.44
C GLU A 3 -1.49 14.66 2.83
N LYS A 4 -1.30 14.20 4.09
CA LYS A 4 -0.04 13.59 4.53
C LYS A 4 0.07 12.13 4.04
N ILE A 5 -1.03 11.38 4.02
CA ILE A 5 -1.07 10.02 3.46
C ILE A 5 -0.90 10.06 1.94
N VAL A 6 -1.53 11.02 1.25
CA VAL A 6 -1.30 11.25 -0.19
C VAL A 6 0.15 11.69 -0.45
N LYS A 7 0.76 12.57 0.36
CA LYS A 7 2.20 12.91 0.23
C LYS A 7 3.14 11.73 0.51
N ILE A 8 2.78 10.79 1.39
CA ILE A 8 3.56 9.58 1.69
C ILE A 8 3.36 8.49 0.61
N LEU A 9 2.23 8.50 -0.10
CA LEU A 9 1.92 7.56 -1.18
C LEU A 9 2.32 8.09 -2.57
N PHE A 10 2.44 9.41 -2.74
CA PHE A 10 2.64 10.06 -4.03
C PHE A 10 3.59 11.27 -3.91
N THR A 11 4.87 11.05 -3.59
CA THR A 11 5.91 12.09 -3.75
C THR A 11 6.19 12.31 -5.24
N PRO A 12 6.03 13.53 -5.77
CA PRO A 12 6.35 13.82 -7.18
C PRO A 12 7.87 13.90 -7.40
N ILE A 13 8.32 13.36 -8.54
CA ILE A 13 9.71 13.44 -9.03
C ILE A 13 10.00 14.89 -9.49
N PRO A 14 11.15 15.50 -9.16
CA PRO A 14 11.51 16.83 -9.65
C PRO A 14 11.98 16.75 -11.11
N GLY A 15 11.28 17.42 -12.05
CA GLY A 15 11.81 17.50 -13.43
C GLY A 15 10.92 18.05 -14.56
N THR A 16 9.63 18.27 -14.38
CA THR A 16 8.73 18.64 -15.50
C THR A 16 8.45 20.14 -15.55
N LYS A 17 9.37 20.95 -16.11
CA LYS A 17 9.18 22.42 -16.29
C LYS A 17 9.43 22.96 -17.70
N SER A 18 9.43 22.13 -18.74
CA SER A 18 9.98 22.53 -20.06
C SER A 18 9.00 22.74 -21.22
N ILE A 19 7.67 22.67 -21.06
CA ILE A 19 6.75 22.66 -22.23
C ILE A 19 5.88 23.93 -22.36
N GLU A 20 5.78 24.80 -21.35
CA GLU A 20 4.84 25.93 -21.37
C GLU A 20 5.27 27.16 -22.22
N GLN A 21 6.52 27.27 -22.69
CA GLN A 21 6.98 28.49 -23.36
C GLN A 21 6.85 28.49 -24.90
N GLY A 22 6.40 27.39 -25.52
CA GLY A 22 6.34 27.25 -26.97
C GLY A 22 5.05 27.76 -27.64
N LEU A 23 3.89 27.62 -26.99
CA LEU A 23 2.59 27.89 -27.65
C LEU A 23 2.11 29.34 -27.57
N PHE A 24 2.63 30.14 -26.62
CA PHE A 24 2.17 31.54 -26.45
C PHE A 24 2.67 32.52 -27.53
N ARG A 25 3.67 32.14 -28.35
CA ARG A 25 4.22 33.02 -29.40
C ARG A 25 3.47 32.98 -30.73
N VAL A 26 2.60 32.01 -30.98
CA VAL A 26 1.91 31.90 -32.28
C VAL A 26 0.57 32.66 -32.30
N ILE A 27 -0.08 32.86 -31.15
CA ILE A 27 -1.42 33.46 -31.11
C ILE A 27 -1.38 35.00 -30.99
N CYS A 28 -0.33 35.60 -30.41
CA CYS A 28 -0.25 37.05 -30.21
C CYS A 28 0.27 37.86 -31.42
N MET A 29 0.67 37.24 -32.53
CA MET A 29 1.20 37.96 -33.70
C MET A 29 0.19 38.25 -34.84
N SER A 30 -1.11 37.98 -34.66
CA SER A 30 -2.10 38.09 -35.75
C SER A 30 -3.23 39.12 -35.54
N SER A 31 -3.13 40.06 -34.59
CA SER A 31 -4.28 40.88 -34.18
C SER A 31 -4.40 42.30 -34.81
N THR A 32 -3.64 42.67 -35.85
CA THR A 32 -3.71 44.07 -36.36
C THR A 32 -3.81 44.26 -37.87
N LYS A 33 -4.06 43.21 -38.67
CA LYS A 33 -4.45 43.39 -40.09
C LYS A 33 -5.70 42.59 -40.41
N SER A 34 -6.85 43.26 -40.48
CA SER A 34 -8.08 42.71 -41.06
C SER A 34 -7.83 42.44 -42.56
N ARG A 35 -7.32 41.25 -42.87
CA ARG A 35 -7.15 40.78 -44.24
C ARG A 35 -8.55 40.56 -44.81
N GLN A 36 -8.99 41.45 -45.71
CA GLN A 36 -10.20 41.24 -46.50
C GLN A 36 -10.04 39.92 -47.27
N TRP A 37 -10.76 38.89 -46.86
CA TRP A 37 -10.81 37.62 -47.60
C TRP A 37 -11.47 37.90 -48.94
N SER A 38 -10.76 37.63 -50.04
CA SER A 38 -11.37 37.71 -51.36
C SER A 38 -12.43 36.61 -51.50
N VAL A 39 -13.50 36.90 -52.25
CA VAL A 39 -14.59 35.94 -52.54
C VAL A 39 -14.02 34.63 -53.12
N SER A 40 -12.91 34.71 -53.87
CA SER A 40 -12.20 33.56 -54.42
C SER A 40 -11.60 32.63 -53.34
N SER A 41 -11.03 33.18 -52.26
CA SER A 41 -10.51 32.39 -51.14
C SER A 41 -11.62 31.67 -50.37
N LEU A 42 -12.80 32.31 -50.24
CA LEU A 42 -13.97 31.70 -49.60
C LEU A 42 -14.52 30.54 -50.46
N ILE A 43 -14.63 30.73 -51.77
CA ILE A 43 -15.10 29.69 -52.71
C ILE A 43 -14.12 28.50 -52.71
N PHE A 44 -12.81 28.74 -52.67
CA PHE A 44 -11.82 27.67 -52.59
C PHE A 44 -11.96 26.86 -51.29
N LEU A 45 -12.13 27.54 -50.16
CA LEU A 45 -12.30 26.91 -48.85
C LEU A 45 -13.61 26.11 -48.76
N LEU A 46 -14.71 26.60 -49.34
CA LEU A 46 -15.97 25.86 -49.42
C LEU A 46 -15.86 24.62 -50.34
N LYS A 47 -15.12 24.74 -51.45
CA LYS A 47 -14.84 23.61 -52.35
C LYS A 47 -13.94 22.56 -51.71
N SER A 48 -12.95 22.96 -50.91
CA SER A 48 -12.12 22.00 -50.17
C SER A 48 -12.92 21.32 -49.05
N LEU A 49 -13.78 22.06 -48.34
CA LEU A 49 -14.67 21.48 -47.31
C LEU A 49 -15.58 20.39 -47.88
N ARG A 50 -16.08 20.57 -49.11
CA ARG A 50 -16.97 19.60 -49.78
C ARG A 50 -16.36 18.21 -49.92
N TRP A 51 -15.04 18.10 -50.08
CA TRP A 51 -14.34 16.82 -50.19
C TRP A 51 -13.71 16.38 -48.87
N PHE A 52 -13.30 17.34 -48.05
CA PHE A 52 -12.71 17.07 -46.74
C PHE A 52 -13.70 16.42 -45.77
N VAL A 53 -14.92 16.97 -45.66
CA VAL A 53 -15.91 16.50 -44.68
C VAL A 53 -16.32 15.03 -44.92
N PRO A 54 -16.67 14.59 -46.15
CA PRO A 54 -16.97 13.18 -46.40
C PRO A 54 -15.78 12.26 -46.15
N SER A 55 -14.57 12.67 -46.56
CA SER A 55 -13.36 11.87 -46.38
C SER A 55 -13.04 11.65 -44.90
N VAL A 56 -13.09 12.72 -44.10
CA VAL A 56 -12.93 12.64 -42.65
C VAL A 56 -14.04 11.78 -42.05
N SER A 57 -15.29 11.97 -42.45
CA SER A 57 -16.42 11.17 -41.93
C SER A 57 -16.24 9.67 -42.21
N VAL A 58 -15.76 9.31 -43.42
CA VAL A 58 -15.45 7.92 -43.77
C VAL A 58 -14.30 7.37 -42.92
N LEU A 59 -13.21 8.13 -42.76
CA LEU A 59 -12.09 7.71 -41.91
C LEU A 59 -12.51 7.54 -40.45
N LEU A 60 -13.37 8.42 -39.94
CA LEU A 60 -13.93 8.33 -38.59
C LEU A 60 -14.85 7.12 -38.45
N ALA A 61 -15.65 6.80 -39.46
CA ALA A 61 -16.47 5.59 -39.48
C ALA A 61 -15.60 4.32 -39.49
N ILE A 62 -14.55 4.28 -40.32
CA ILE A 62 -13.57 3.19 -40.35
C ILE A 62 -12.89 3.05 -38.99
N TRP A 63 -12.47 4.16 -38.37
CA TRP A 63 -11.86 4.16 -37.04
C TRP A 63 -12.83 3.64 -35.97
N MET A 64 -14.07 4.11 -35.96
CA MET A 64 -15.07 3.67 -34.98
C MET A 64 -15.38 2.18 -35.15
N ILE A 65 -15.57 1.68 -36.37
CA ILE A 65 -15.94 0.27 -36.59
C ILE A 65 -14.70 -0.63 -36.46
N GLY A 66 -13.68 -0.36 -37.28
CA GLY A 66 -12.45 -1.15 -37.31
C GLY A 66 -11.65 -1.05 -36.02
N GLY A 67 -11.54 0.15 -35.44
CA GLY A 67 -10.84 0.33 -34.16
C GLY A 67 -11.54 -0.39 -33.01
N ASN A 68 -12.87 -0.34 -32.92
CA ASN A 68 -13.59 -1.12 -31.89
C ASN A 68 -13.47 -2.62 -32.12
N PHE A 69 -13.49 -3.09 -33.36
CA PHE A 69 -13.30 -4.52 -33.67
C PHE A 69 -11.90 -5.00 -33.27
N LEU A 70 -10.86 -4.26 -33.67
CA LEU A 70 -9.48 -4.59 -33.34
C LEU A 70 -9.23 -4.54 -31.83
N ALA A 71 -9.68 -3.49 -31.15
CA ALA A 71 -9.62 -3.41 -29.69
C ALA A 71 -10.31 -4.62 -29.04
N SER A 72 -11.52 -4.98 -29.50
CA SER A 72 -12.24 -6.14 -28.96
C SER A 72 -11.54 -7.47 -29.16
N GLN A 73 -10.70 -7.63 -30.20
CA GLN A 73 -9.91 -8.85 -30.35
C GLN A 73 -8.75 -8.89 -29.36
N GLN A 74 -8.09 -7.76 -29.12
CA GLN A 74 -6.99 -7.65 -28.16
C GLN A 74 -7.47 -7.73 -26.70
N GLU A 75 -8.66 -7.24 -26.40
CA GLU A 75 -9.24 -7.33 -25.05
C GLU A 75 -9.52 -8.75 -24.61
N LYS A 76 -9.68 -9.73 -25.52
CA LYS A 76 -10.00 -11.12 -25.15
C LYS A 76 -8.96 -11.78 -24.27
N GLU A 77 -7.67 -11.49 -24.50
CA GLU A 77 -6.59 -12.02 -23.67
C GLU A 77 -6.69 -11.46 -22.25
N ILE A 78 -6.96 -10.15 -22.14
CA ILE A 78 -7.13 -9.47 -20.84
C ILE A 78 -8.43 -9.90 -20.14
N GLU A 79 -9.51 -10.11 -20.90
CA GLU A 79 -10.78 -10.64 -20.38
C GLU A 79 -10.59 -12.06 -19.81
N GLN A 80 -9.78 -12.90 -20.48
CA GLN A 80 -9.37 -14.19 -19.92
C GLN A 80 -8.56 -14.02 -18.63
N ASP A 81 -7.61 -13.09 -18.58
CA ASP A 81 -6.84 -12.80 -17.37
C ASP A 81 -7.75 -12.34 -16.21
N ILE A 82 -8.80 -11.55 -16.49
CA ILE A 82 -9.81 -11.17 -15.51
C ILE A 82 -10.57 -12.39 -15.00
N ASP A 83 -11.04 -13.26 -15.90
CA ASP A 83 -11.78 -14.48 -15.53
C ASP A 83 -10.94 -15.41 -14.65
N GLU A 84 -9.67 -15.64 -15.04
CA GLU A 84 -8.70 -16.43 -14.26
C GLU A 84 -8.43 -15.78 -12.90
N PHE A 85 -8.37 -14.45 -12.84
CA PHE A 85 -8.18 -13.71 -11.60
C PHE A 85 -9.37 -13.87 -10.64
N VAL A 86 -10.59 -13.73 -11.13
CA VAL A 86 -11.84 -13.88 -10.36
C VAL A 86 -12.00 -15.32 -9.86
N GLU A 87 -11.65 -16.31 -10.68
CA GLU A 87 -11.66 -17.72 -10.25
C GLU A 87 -10.66 -17.96 -9.10
N ARG A 88 -9.47 -17.37 -9.17
CA ARG A 88 -8.44 -17.48 -8.13
C ARG A 88 -8.83 -16.75 -6.84
N PHE A 89 -9.60 -15.67 -6.94
CA PHE A 89 -10.01 -14.84 -5.80
C PHE A 89 -11.52 -14.60 -5.83
N PRO A 90 -12.34 -15.57 -5.38
CA PRO A 90 -13.77 -15.40 -5.35
C PRO A 90 -14.20 -14.35 -4.32
N ASP A 91 -15.35 -13.73 -4.56
CA ASP A 91 -16.03 -12.87 -3.60
C ASP A 91 -16.23 -13.58 -2.26
N THR A 92 -16.12 -12.81 -1.18
CA THR A 92 -16.35 -13.32 0.16
C THR A 92 -17.11 -12.33 1.00
N GLU A 93 -17.99 -12.84 1.85
CA GLU A 93 -18.66 -12.08 2.89
C GLU A 93 -17.78 -11.99 4.16
N PRO A 94 -17.99 -10.97 5.01
CA PRO A 94 -17.32 -10.92 6.30
C PRO A 94 -17.82 -12.03 7.22
N ASN A 95 -16.91 -12.69 7.93
CA ASN A 95 -17.28 -13.74 8.89
C ASN A 95 -17.70 -13.18 10.26
N ASP A 96 -18.30 -14.03 11.10
CA ASP A 96 -18.77 -13.65 12.44
C ASP A 96 -17.64 -13.04 13.30
N SER A 97 -16.41 -13.53 13.12
CA SER A 97 -15.25 -13.03 13.83
C SER A 97 -14.92 -11.57 13.45
N ALA A 98 -14.95 -11.22 12.16
CA ALA A 98 -14.75 -9.86 11.68
C ALA A 98 -15.87 -8.91 12.13
N LEU A 99 -17.13 -9.35 12.07
CA LEU A 99 -18.27 -8.57 12.54
C LEU A 99 -18.20 -8.29 14.04
N LYS A 100 -17.87 -9.32 14.84
CA LYS A 100 -17.72 -9.15 16.29
C LYS A 100 -16.52 -8.26 16.64
N LEU A 101 -15.40 -8.40 15.94
CA LEU A 101 -14.25 -7.53 16.10
C LEU A 101 -14.63 -6.07 15.82
N ARG A 102 -15.41 -5.80 14.76
CA ARG A 102 -15.89 -4.45 14.44
C ARG A 102 -16.69 -3.83 15.59
N ALA A 103 -17.58 -4.59 16.21
CA ALA A 103 -18.32 -4.14 17.39
C ALA A 103 -17.40 -3.86 18.59
N LEU A 104 -16.39 -4.70 18.81
CA LEU A 104 -15.42 -4.48 19.90
C LEU A 104 -14.54 -3.25 19.65
N MET A 105 -14.12 -3.01 18.40
CA MET A 105 -13.38 -1.81 18.00
C MET A 105 -14.21 -0.54 18.20
N ALA A 106 -15.51 -0.59 17.92
CA ALA A 106 -16.40 0.54 18.13
C ALA A 106 -16.41 0.99 19.61
N LYS A 107 -16.36 0.03 20.55
CA LYS A 107 -16.26 0.31 21.99
C LYS A 107 -14.94 0.97 22.39
N LEU A 108 -13.88 0.85 21.59
CA LEU A 108 -12.61 1.55 21.81
C LEU A 108 -12.59 2.97 21.24
N GLY A 109 -13.65 3.40 20.55
CA GLY A 109 -13.66 4.69 19.86
C GLY A 109 -13.01 4.65 18.47
N ILE A 110 -12.61 3.46 18.01
CA ILE A 110 -11.91 3.29 16.73
C ILE A 110 -12.94 3.11 15.63
N SER A 111 -13.13 4.15 14.81
CA SER A 111 -14.03 4.11 13.65
C SER A 111 -13.34 3.58 12.39
N GLY A 112 -14.12 2.87 11.56
CA GLY A 112 -13.84 2.77 10.14
C GLY A 112 -13.95 4.18 9.56
N GLY A 113 -12.84 4.75 9.12
CA GLY A 113 -12.79 6.17 8.76
C GLY A 113 -13.60 6.48 7.49
N GLY A 114 -14.61 7.33 7.61
CA GLY A 114 -14.92 8.45 6.70
C GLY A 114 -15.27 8.21 5.22
N THR A 115 -15.06 7.03 4.66
CA THR A 115 -15.67 6.61 3.41
C THR A 115 -16.72 5.55 3.73
N PRO A 116 -17.87 5.57 3.04
CA PRO A 116 -18.83 4.50 3.12
C PRO A 116 -18.21 3.25 2.50
N GLU A 117 -17.37 2.54 3.28
CA GLU A 117 -16.94 1.15 2.97
C GLU A 117 -18.15 0.23 2.79
N PHE A 118 -19.32 0.69 3.25
CA PHE A 118 -20.66 0.20 2.93
C PHE A 118 -21.53 1.45 2.78
N PRO A 119 -22.64 1.46 2.01
CA PRO A 119 -23.68 2.46 2.21
C PRO A 119 -24.10 2.45 3.70
N ILE A 120 -23.47 3.35 4.47
CA ILE A 120 -23.33 3.34 5.93
C ILE A 120 -24.70 3.20 6.60
N ASP A 121 -25.74 3.67 5.93
CA ASP A 121 -27.05 3.73 6.52
C ASP A 121 -27.71 2.37 6.61
N ALA A 122 -27.65 1.47 5.62
CA ALA A 122 -28.43 0.23 5.69
C ALA A 122 -27.84 -0.78 6.70
N TYR A 123 -26.55 -1.09 6.56
CA TYR A 123 -25.90 -2.12 7.35
C TYR A 123 -25.65 -1.70 8.81
N THR A 124 -25.25 -0.44 9.04
CA THR A 124 -25.06 0.08 10.40
C THR A 124 -26.40 0.24 11.13
N ARG A 125 -27.49 0.61 10.43
CA ARG A 125 -28.83 0.65 11.05
C ARG A 125 -29.29 -0.74 11.52
N SER A 126 -28.89 -1.81 10.83
CA SER A 126 -29.16 -3.18 11.28
C SER A 126 -28.22 -3.68 12.39
N HIS A 127 -27.12 -2.97 12.68
CA HIS A 127 -26.11 -3.37 13.67
C HIS A 127 -25.78 -2.22 14.63
N PRO A 128 -26.67 -1.91 15.59
CA PRO A 128 -26.47 -0.80 16.54
C PRO A 128 -25.16 -0.93 17.34
N ASP A 129 -24.66 -2.15 17.53
CA ASP A 129 -23.40 -2.46 18.22
C ASP A 129 -22.15 -1.91 17.49
N PHE A 130 -22.27 -1.45 16.24
CA PHE A 130 -21.19 -0.77 15.52
C PHE A 130 -21.16 0.73 15.76
N THR A 131 -22.15 1.27 16.48
CA THR A 131 -22.21 2.71 16.79
C THR A 131 -21.15 3.05 17.83
N ILE A 132 -20.39 4.09 17.55
CA ILE A 132 -19.34 4.58 18.44
C ILE A 132 -19.92 5.70 19.29
N SER A 133 -19.78 5.58 20.62
CA SER A 133 -20.17 6.67 21.51
C SER A 133 -19.28 7.89 21.27
N GLU A 134 -19.83 9.10 21.35
CA GLU A 134 -19.05 10.33 21.17
C GLU A 134 -17.87 10.40 22.15
N SER A 135 -18.09 9.96 23.39
CA SER A 135 -17.05 9.89 24.42
C SER A 135 -15.93 8.93 24.06
N ASP A 136 -16.22 7.73 23.56
CA ASP A 136 -15.18 6.77 23.19
C ASP A 136 -14.40 7.30 21.96
N ARG A 137 -15.10 7.88 20.97
CA ARG A 137 -14.47 8.50 19.80
C ARG A 137 -13.50 9.60 20.22
N GLN A 138 -13.95 10.51 21.07
CA GLN A 138 -13.12 11.60 21.55
C GLN A 138 -11.91 11.08 22.33
N ALA A 139 -12.11 10.10 23.21
CA ALA A 139 -11.02 9.50 23.99
C ALA A 139 -9.93 8.88 23.10
N PHE A 140 -10.29 8.22 21.99
CA PHE A 140 -9.31 7.68 21.05
C PHE A 140 -8.64 8.78 20.20
N GLU A 141 -9.41 9.73 19.67
CA GLU A 141 -8.86 10.83 18.87
C GLU A 141 -7.85 11.68 19.66
N GLU A 142 -8.08 11.84 20.97
CA GLU A 142 -7.16 12.54 21.87
C GLU A 142 -5.78 11.87 21.98
N ILE A 143 -5.68 10.54 21.82
CA ILE A 143 -4.42 9.79 21.97
C ILE A 143 -3.80 9.37 20.62
N ARG A 144 -4.55 9.46 19.51
CA ARG A 144 -4.17 8.83 18.23
C ARG A 144 -2.82 9.29 17.69
N GLU A 145 -2.52 10.58 17.74
CA GLU A 145 -1.25 11.14 17.23
C GLU A 145 -0.08 10.73 18.13
N GLU A 146 -0.19 10.99 19.44
CA GLU A 146 0.82 10.62 20.44
C GLU A 146 1.11 9.11 20.45
N LEU A 147 0.09 8.26 20.28
CA LEU A 147 0.24 6.82 20.13
C LEU A 147 1.10 6.46 18.91
N GLY A 148 0.85 7.09 17.76
CA GLY A 148 1.63 6.88 16.55
C GLY A 148 3.09 7.30 16.71
N ASP A 149 3.31 8.48 17.28
CA ASP A 149 4.64 9.06 17.47
C ASP A 149 5.46 8.25 18.48
N TYR A 150 4.85 7.87 19.61
CA TYR A 150 5.51 7.04 20.62
C TYR A 150 5.95 5.70 20.02
N LEU A 151 5.05 4.98 19.32
CA LEU A 151 5.40 3.70 18.72
C LEU A 151 6.47 3.84 17.65
N ASN A 152 6.39 4.85 16.78
CA ASN A 152 7.43 5.14 15.80
C ASN A 152 8.78 5.37 16.49
N ALA A 153 8.83 6.19 17.53
CA ALA A 153 10.04 6.46 18.29
C ALA A 153 10.63 5.19 18.93
N GLN A 154 9.79 4.30 19.46
CA GLN A 154 10.27 3.04 20.04
C GLN A 154 10.83 2.11 18.97
N ILE A 155 10.11 1.86 17.87
CA ILE A 155 10.53 0.89 16.85
C ILE A 155 11.74 1.36 16.04
N SER A 156 11.98 2.66 15.94
CA SER A 156 13.16 3.22 15.26
C SER A 156 14.47 3.00 16.02
N LYS A 157 14.43 2.69 17.32
CA LYS A 157 15.65 2.41 18.09
C LYS A 157 16.21 1.02 17.78
N PRO A 158 17.50 0.89 17.41
CA PRO A 158 18.13 -0.38 17.07
C PRO A 158 18.57 -1.18 18.30
N ASN A 159 17.72 -1.28 19.33
CA ASN A 159 17.98 -2.00 20.57
C ASN A 159 16.67 -2.47 21.23
N ASP A 160 16.74 -3.10 22.40
CA ASP A 160 15.58 -3.54 23.19
C ASP A 160 15.11 -2.53 24.23
N ASN A 161 15.74 -1.35 24.32
CA ASN A 161 15.30 -0.32 25.24
C ASN A 161 13.95 0.26 24.81
N VAL A 162 13.05 0.37 25.79
CA VAL A 162 11.71 0.95 25.64
C VAL A 162 11.60 2.13 26.62
N ASP A 163 11.25 3.31 26.12
CA ASP A 163 11.01 4.46 26.99
C ASP A 163 9.74 4.27 27.81
N PRO A 164 9.62 4.92 28.99
CA PRO A 164 8.38 4.95 29.73
C PRO A 164 7.19 5.37 28.85
N ILE A 165 6.09 4.62 28.91
CA ILE A 165 4.86 4.96 28.19
C ILE A 165 4.30 6.29 28.75
N PRO A 166 3.99 7.29 27.90
CA PRO A 166 3.36 8.54 28.32
C PRO A 166 2.09 8.32 29.13
N ASP A 167 1.86 9.15 30.16
CA ASP A 167 0.77 8.96 31.12
C ASP A 167 -0.61 8.95 30.45
N LYS A 168 -0.81 9.74 29.40
CA LYS A 168 -2.07 9.79 28.63
C LYS A 168 -2.37 8.44 27.95
N LEU A 169 -1.35 7.86 27.32
CA LEU A 169 -1.46 6.54 26.68
C LEU A 169 -1.68 5.43 27.72
N ARG A 170 -0.97 5.49 28.85
CA ARG A 170 -1.14 4.53 29.96
C ARG A 170 -2.55 4.61 30.56
N GLN A 171 -3.07 5.83 30.77
CA GLN A 171 -4.42 6.04 31.27
C GLN A 171 -5.47 5.49 30.28
N TYR A 172 -5.27 5.68 28.98
CA TYR A 172 -6.16 5.08 27.97
C TYR A 172 -6.16 3.55 28.04
N LEU A 173 -4.98 2.90 28.18
CA LEU A 173 -4.91 1.45 28.37
C LEU A 173 -5.63 0.99 29.63
N MET A 174 -5.42 1.66 30.76
CA MET A 174 -6.08 1.33 32.03
C MET A 174 -7.61 1.44 31.92
N ASN A 175 -8.11 2.52 31.30
CA ASN A 175 -9.54 2.75 31.15
C ASN A 175 -10.21 1.77 30.17
N ASN A 176 -9.45 1.12 29.28
CA ASN A 176 -9.97 0.22 28.26
C ASN A 176 -9.51 -1.23 28.46
N GLN A 177 -8.97 -1.59 29.62
CA GLN A 177 -8.41 -2.92 29.89
C GLN A 177 -9.42 -4.05 29.63
N GLU A 178 -10.66 -3.91 30.11
CA GLU A 178 -11.71 -4.92 29.89
C GLU A 178 -12.09 -5.07 28.40
N LYS A 179 -12.08 -3.96 27.65
CA LYS A 179 -12.39 -3.95 26.22
C LYS A 179 -11.28 -4.63 25.42
N LEU A 180 -10.02 -4.36 25.77
CA LEU A 180 -8.85 -5.01 25.17
C LEU A 180 -8.81 -6.51 25.49
N GLU A 181 -9.17 -6.88 26.72
CA GLU A 181 -9.31 -8.28 27.12
C GLU A 181 -10.40 -8.99 26.30
N ALA A 182 -11.54 -8.34 26.08
CA ALA A 182 -12.60 -8.90 25.23
C ALA A 182 -12.14 -9.12 23.78
N ILE A 183 -11.36 -8.20 23.21
CA ILE A 183 -10.75 -8.36 21.88
C ILE A 183 -9.78 -9.53 21.88
N ARG A 184 -8.92 -9.62 22.88
CA ARG A 184 -7.94 -10.71 23.01
C ARG A 184 -8.63 -12.07 23.06
N GLN A 185 -9.60 -12.23 23.95
CA GLN A 185 -10.34 -13.48 24.07
C GLN A 185 -11.09 -13.83 22.78
N HIS A 186 -11.70 -12.84 22.12
CA HIS A 186 -12.39 -13.07 20.85
C HIS A 186 -11.43 -13.57 19.76
N ILE A 187 -10.31 -12.89 19.55
CA ILE A 187 -9.39 -13.20 18.45
C ILE A 187 -8.60 -14.49 18.69
N LEU A 188 -8.28 -14.82 19.94
CA LEU A 188 -7.56 -16.06 20.26
C LEU A 188 -8.45 -17.30 20.18
N ASN A 189 -9.74 -17.19 20.52
CA ASN A 189 -10.64 -18.34 20.64
C ASN A 189 -11.55 -18.58 19.42
N ASN A 190 -11.54 -17.69 18.43
CA ASN A 190 -12.35 -17.83 17.21
C ASN A 190 -11.46 -17.90 15.97
N GLU A 191 -12.11 -18.13 14.82
CA GLU A 191 -11.47 -18.03 13.52
C GLU A 191 -10.85 -16.64 13.27
N VAL A 192 -9.84 -16.60 12.41
CA VAL A 192 -9.24 -15.34 11.97
C VAL A 192 -10.33 -14.48 11.31
N PRO A 193 -10.43 -13.18 11.65
CA PRO A 193 -11.35 -12.27 10.97
C PRO A 193 -11.18 -12.37 9.45
N GLN A 194 -12.28 -12.57 8.73
CA GLN A 194 -12.32 -12.51 7.28
C GLN A 194 -13.18 -11.30 6.89
N TRP A 195 -12.62 -10.42 6.06
CA TRP A 195 -13.31 -9.23 5.58
C TRP A 195 -13.99 -9.50 4.24
N GLU A 196 -14.93 -8.63 3.88
CA GLU A 196 -15.58 -8.71 2.58
C GLU A 196 -14.55 -8.53 1.46
N ARG A 197 -14.74 -9.28 0.38
CA ARG A 197 -14.04 -9.09 -0.89
C ARG A 197 -15.07 -9.01 -1.98
N ASP A 198 -15.01 -7.93 -2.75
CA ASP A 198 -15.93 -7.65 -3.84
C ASP A 198 -15.16 -7.41 -5.14
N MET A 199 -15.36 -8.29 -6.11
CA MET A 199 -14.77 -8.23 -7.45
C MET A 199 -15.56 -7.39 -8.42
N THR A 200 -16.77 -6.93 -8.07
CA THR A 200 -17.61 -6.03 -8.86
C THR A 200 -16.84 -4.84 -9.45
N PRO A 201 -15.93 -4.16 -8.71
CA PRO A 201 -15.19 -3.02 -9.25
C PRO A 201 -14.28 -3.41 -10.42
N ILE A 202 -13.76 -4.64 -10.41
CA ILE A 202 -12.90 -5.18 -11.46
C ILE A 202 -13.76 -5.68 -12.61
N VAL A 203 -14.79 -6.49 -12.33
CA VAL A 203 -15.62 -7.15 -13.35
C VAL A 203 -16.56 -6.16 -14.05
N GLU A 204 -17.27 -5.35 -13.28
CA GLU A 204 -18.31 -4.43 -13.79
C GLU A 204 -17.80 -3.00 -14.02
N SER A 205 -16.55 -2.71 -13.64
CA SER A 205 -15.99 -1.36 -13.65
C SER A 205 -16.76 -0.38 -12.75
N ASP A 206 -17.30 -0.84 -11.62
CA ASP A 206 -18.00 0.03 -10.68
C ASP A 206 -17.02 0.98 -9.97
N TYR A 207 -16.92 2.20 -10.49
CA TYR A 207 -16.09 3.26 -9.94
C TYR A 207 -16.70 3.93 -8.70
N THR A 208 -17.93 3.58 -8.32
CA THR A 208 -18.56 4.07 -7.09
C THR A 208 -18.18 3.24 -5.87
N PHE A 209 -17.55 2.08 -6.09
CA PHE A 209 -17.06 1.23 -5.03
C PHE A 209 -16.03 1.94 -4.16
N GLY A 210 -16.30 1.97 -2.86
CA GLY A 210 -15.37 2.50 -1.87
C GLY A 210 -14.35 1.43 -1.50
N PHE A 211 -13.11 1.58 -1.98
CA PHE A 211 -12.02 0.69 -1.55
C PHE A 211 -11.89 0.66 -0.02
N PRO A 212 -11.66 -0.53 0.57
CA PRO A 212 -11.52 -0.64 2.01
C PRO A 212 -10.27 0.09 2.49
N SER A 213 -10.42 0.93 3.51
CA SER A 213 -9.34 1.77 4.04
C SER A 213 -8.45 1.02 5.02
N HIS A 214 -9.03 0.09 5.79
CA HIS A 214 -8.41 -0.66 6.89
C HIS A 214 -7.65 0.21 7.93
N LEU A 215 -7.87 1.53 7.95
CA LEU A 215 -7.18 2.44 8.88
C LEU A 215 -7.56 2.16 10.34
N ASN A 216 -8.78 1.67 10.56
CA ASN A 216 -9.26 1.19 11.83
C ASN A 216 -8.42 0.02 12.36
N LEU A 217 -7.99 -0.91 11.50
CA LEU A 217 -7.13 -2.03 11.88
C LEU A 217 -5.71 -1.56 12.24
N ILE A 218 -5.16 -0.58 11.52
CA ILE A 218 -3.88 0.06 11.91
C ILE A 218 -3.99 0.68 13.30
N ASN A 219 -5.07 1.40 13.56
CA ASN A 219 -5.30 2.06 14.84
C ASN A 219 -5.45 1.04 15.98
N LEU A 220 -6.22 -0.02 15.77
CA LEU A 220 -6.34 -1.12 16.74
C LEU A 220 -4.98 -1.78 17.01
N GLN A 221 -4.23 -2.10 15.96
CA GLN A 221 -2.90 -2.69 16.06
C GLN A 221 -1.95 -1.85 16.92
N LYS A 222 -1.95 -0.53 16.73
CA LYS A 222 -1.14 0.37 17.56
C LYS A 222 -1.51 0.27 19.04
N VAL A 223 -2.81 0.25 19.38
CA VAL A 223 -3.24 0.11 20.78
C VAL A 223 -2.82 -1.25 21.36
N ILE A 224 -2.99 -2.34 20.60
CA ILE A 224 -2.57 -3.70 20.98
C ILE A 224 -1.06 -3.75 21.23
N LEU A 225 -0.27 -3.18 20.33
CA LEU A 225 1.19 -3.18 20.43
C LEU A 225 1.71 -2.28 21.56
N LEU A 226 1.02 -1.19 21.88
CA LEU A 226 1.29 -0.41 23.09
C LEU A 226 1.05 -1.26 24.34
N ASP A 227 -0.04 -2.02 24.39
CA ASP A 227 -0.37 -2.91 25.51
C ASP A 227 0.66 -4.06 25.66
N VAL A 228 1.18 -4.59 24.55
CA VAL A 228 2.30 -5.55 24.55
C VAL A 228 3.53 -4.95 25.23
N LEU A 229 3.91 -3.72 24.90
CA LEU A 229 5.07 -3.05 25.51
C LEU A 229 4.85 -2.78 27.01
N GLU A 230 3.66 -2.34 27.41
CA GLU A 230 3.31 -2.12 28.82
C GLU A 230 3.43 -3.43 29.62
N LYS A 231 2.82 -4.52 29.13
CA LYS A 231 2.86 -5.85 29.75
C LYS A 231 4.29 -6.38 29.85
N ASN A 232 5.07 -6.27 28.78
CA ASN A 232 6.49 -6.67 28.78
C ASN A 232 7.29 -5.88 29.82
N SER A 233 7.09 -4.56 29.93
CA SER A 233 7.79 -3.74 30.93
C SER A 233 7.44 -4.08 32.39
N ARG A 234 6.25 -4.65 32.61
CA ARG A 234 5.78 -5.13 33.92
C ARG A 234 6.14 -6.59 34.20
N GLY A 235 6.89 -7.25 33.31
CA GLY A 235 7.24 -8.68 33.44
C GLY A 235 6.07 -9.63 33.19
N GLN A 236 4.96 -9.16 32.61
CA GLN A 236 3.78 -9.98 32.27
C GLN A 236 3.97 -10.66 30.91
N LEU A 237 5.05 -11.44 30.78
CA LEU A 237 5.54 -11.94 29.50
C LEU A 237 4.49 -12.78 28.75
N LYS A 238 3.76 -13.65 29.45
CA LYS A 238 2.72 -14.47 28.81
C LYS A 238 1.58 -13.63 28.23
N GLN A 239 1.13 -12.61 28.94
CA GLN A 239 0.07 -11.73 28.44
C GLN A 239 0.56 -10.86 27.28
N ALA A 240 1.84 -10.44 27.31
CA ALA A 240 2.45 -9.72 26.20
C ALA A 240 2.52 -10.59 24.93
N GLU A 241 2.90 -11.86 25.09
CA GLU A 241 2.91 -12.85 24.00
C GLU A 241 1.50 -13.09 23.43
N GLU A 242 0.49 -13.29 24.30
CA GLU A 242 -0.90 -13.49 23.88
C GLU A 242 -1.45 -12.29 23.12
N MET A 243 -1.12 -11.06 23.56
CA MET A 243 -1.54 -9.85 22.86
C MET A 243 -0.77 -9.64 21.55
N LEU A 244 0.50 -10.08 21.47
CA LEU A 244 1.23 -10.13 20.20
C LEU A 244 0.61 -11.16 19.23
N GLU A 245 0.13 -12.29 19.72
CA GLU A 245 -0.61 -13.28 18.90
C GLU A 245 -1.91 -12.68 18.33
N VAL A 246 -2.63 -11.85 19.10
CA VAL A 246 -3.77 -11.07 18.58
C VAL A 246 -3.32 -10.16 17.43
N SER A 247 -2.23 -9.41 17.61
CA SER A 247 -1.64 -8.58 16.56
C SER A 247 -1.31 -9.41 15.31
N TRP A 248 -0.74 -10.59 15.48
CA TRP A 248 -0.39 -11.48 14.37
C TRP A 248 -1.61 -11.98 13.60
N ARG A 249 -2.64 -12.45 14.29
CA ARG A 249 -3.90 -12.91 13.68
C ARG A 249 -4.65 -11.79 12.95
N LEU A 250 -4.63 -10.58 13.49
CA LEU A 250 -5.18 -9.41 12.80
C LEU A 250 -4.41 -9.11 11.50
N ASN A 251 -3.08 -9.25 11.51
CA ASN A 251 -2.31 -9.11 10.28
C ASN A 251 -2.67 -10.22 9.27
N GLN A 252 -2.82 -11.47 9.73
CA GLN A 252 -3.25 -12.61 8.90
C GLN A 252 -4.57 -12.37 8.17
N SER A 253 -5.51 -11.63 8.76
CA SER A 253 -6.82 -11.33 8.15
C SER A 253 -6.75 -10.64 6.78
N LEU A 254 -5.64 -9.98 6.47
CA LEU A 254 -5.44 -9.24 5.21
C LEU A 254 -4.30 -9.79 4.36
N ARG A 255 -3.55 -10.80 4.82
CA ARG A 255 -2.32 -11.28 4.13
C ARG A 255 -2.57 -11.79 2.72
N ASN A 256 -3.72 -12.42 2.50
CA ASN A 256 -4.09 -13.00 1.22
C ASN A 256 -5.12 -12.15 0.47
N ASP A 257 -5.30 -10.90 0.89
CA ASP A 257 -6.19 -9.96 0.21
C ASP A 257 -5.56 -9.53 -1.13
N TYR A 258 -6.37 -9.32 -2.14
CA TYR A 258 -5.91 -8.95 -3.48
C TYR A 258 -5.89 -7.43 -3.69
N TYR A 259 -6.45 -6.62 -2.79
CA TYR A 259 -6.35 -5.17 -2.93
C TYR A 259 -4.96 -4.66 -2.52
N LEU A 260 -4.36 -3.79 -3.34
CA LEU A 260 -3.05 -3.20 -3.02
C LEU A 260 -3.09 -2.42 -1.71
N ILE A 261 -4.18 -1.70 -1.44
CA ILE A 261 -4.33 -0.96 -0.18
C ILE A 261 -4.28 -1.88 1.04
N SER A 262 -4.92 -3.05 0.97
CA SER A 262 -4.89 -4.05 2.04
C SER A 262 -3.48 -4.55 2.30
N GLN A 263 -2.73 -4.86 1.23
CA GLN A 263 -1.34 -5.29 1.34
C GLN A 263 -0.43 -4.20 1.90
N LEU A 264 -0.59 -2.95 1.49
CA LEU A 264 0.15 -1.83 2.08
C LEU A 264 -0.16 -1.65 3.57
N VAL A 265 -1.43 -1.84 3.97
CA VAL A 265 -1.83 -1.81 5.38
C VAL A 265 -1.19 -2.96 6.16
N VAL A 266 -1.14 -4.17 5.58
CA VAL A 266 -0.43 -5.33 6.15
C VAL A 266 1.04 -5.03 6.39
N LEU A 267 1.73 -4.37 5.45
CA LEU A 267 3.13 -3.95 5.62
C LEU A 267 3.28 -2.91 6.74
N ILE A 268 2.37 -1.93 6.83
CA ILE A 268 2.39 -0.91 7.89
C ILE A 268 2.20 -1.56 9.26
N MET A 269 1.17 -2.40 9.42
CA MET A 269 0.90 -3.12 10.67
C MET A 269 2.07 -4.04 11.03
N GLY A 270 2.56 -4.79 10.04
CA GLY A 270 3.68 -5.71 10.17
C GLY A 270 4.95 -5.01 10.64
N ARG A 271 5.26 -3.81 10.14
CA ARG A 271 6.39 -3.00 10.60
C ARG A 271 6.31 -2.71 12.09
N TYR A 272 5.16 -2.28 12.60
CA TYR A 272 5.00 -2.02 14.03
C TYR A 272 5.18 -3.30 14.86
N SER A 273 4.50 -4.39 14.48
CA SER A 273 4.63 -5.67 15.20
C SER A 273 6.07 -6.18 15.20
N THR A 274 6.76 -6.10 14.07
CA THR A 274 8.16 -6.51 13.92
C THR A 274 9.10 -5.66 14.78
N GLY A 275 8.89 -4.34 14.81
CA GLY A 275 9.65 -3.45 15.67
C GLY A 275 9.45 -3.74 17.15
N VAL A 276 8.22 -4.03 17.57
CA VAL A 276 7.86 -4.40 18.95
C VAL A 276 8.46 -5.75 19.33
N ILE A 277 8.44 -6.74 18.44
CA ILE A 277 9.09 -8.05 18.65
C ILE A 277 10.57 -7.87 19.01
N ARG A 278 11.29 -6.95 18.37
CA ARG A 278 12.70 -6.67 18.69
C ARG A 278 12.89 -6.17 20.13
N LYS A 279 11.87 -5.55 20.73
CA LYS A 279 11.87 -5.03 22.11
C LYS A 279 11.56 -6.08 23.17
N LEU A 280 10.92 -7.18 22.78
CA LEU A 280 10.54 -8.21 23.73
C LEU A 280 11.78 -8.95 24.23
N GLU A 281 11.79 -9.24 25.53
CA GLU A 281 12.90 -9.93 26.18
C GLU A 281 13.01 -11.37 25.67
N TYR A 282 11.87 -12.06 25.64
CA TYR A 282 11.74 -13.44 25.21
C TYR A 282 10.51 -13.64 24.34
N LEU A 283 10.64 -14.48 23.33
CA LEU A 283 9.53 -15.07 22.59
C LEU A 283 9.81 -16.55 22.34
N PRO A 284 8.77 -17.41 22.29
CA PRO A 284 8.91 -18.79 21.90
C PRO A 284 9.57 -18.96 20.53
N VAL A 285 10.34 -20.04 20.37
CA VAL A 285 11.16 -20.29 19.16
C VAL A 285 10.30 -20.40 17.89
N GLU A 286 9.04 -20.81 17.99
CA GLU A 286 8.10 -20.86 16.87
C GLU A 286 7.91 -19.51 16.16
N TRP A 287 8.06 -18.38 16.87
CA TRP A 287 8.00 -17.05 16.25
C TRP A 287 9.10 -16.83 15.21
N GLN A 288 10.26 -17.49 15.36
CA GLN A 288 11.35 -17.41 14.40
C GLN A 288 10.92 -17.94 13.03
N GLN A 289 10.19 -19.05 13.00
CA GLN A 289 9.67 -19.62 11.77
C GLN A 289 8.56 -18.73 11.19
N ARG A 290 7.60 -18.34 12.04
CA ARG A 290 6.44 -17.53 11.64
C ARG A 290 6.79 -16.24 10.91
N LEU A 291 7.85 -15.55 11.33
CA LEU A 291 8.28 -14.29 10.71
C LEU A 291 8.58 -14.42 9.21
N LEU A 292 9.01 -15.59 8.73
CA LEU A 292 9.37 -15.81 7.31
C LEU A 292 8.43 -16.78 6.59
N GLU A 293 7.32 -17.18 7.22
CA GLU A 293 6.35 -18.12 6.62
C GLU A 293 5.63 -17.54 5.41
N HIS A 294 5.47 -16.21 5.34
CA HIS A 294 4.70 -15.54 4.31
C HIS A 294 5.60 -14.65 3.43
N ASP A 295 5.45 -14.78 2.12
CA ASP A 295 6.13 -13.96 1.13
C ASP A 295 5.28 -12.71 0.82
N TYR A 296 5.50 -11.64 1.58
CA TYR A 296 4.81 -10.37 1.38
C TYR A 296 5.12 -9.72 0.03
N HIS A 297 6.26 -10.05 -0.60
CA HIS A 297 6.59 -9.54 -1.93
C HIS A 297 5.64 -10.14 -2.96
N GLN A 298 5.39 -11.46 -2.93
CA GLN A 298 4.40 -12.08 -3.81
C GLN A 298 2.99 -11.53 -3.59
N SER A 299 2.56 -11.32 -2.35
CA SER A 299 1.23 -10.76 -2.06
C SER A 299 1.06 -9.35 -2.63
N VAL A 300 2.09 -8.50 -2.53
CA VAL A 300 2.06 -7.17 -3.15
C VAL A 300 2.06 -7.26 -4.68
N LEU A 301 2.84 -8.16 -5.29
CA LEU A 301 2.83 -8.34 -6.74
C LEU A 301 1.48 -8.82 -7.27
N ILE A 302 0.83 -9.76 -6.57
CA ILE A 302 -0.54 -10.19 -6.88
C ILE A 302 -1.50 -9.01 -6.76
N SER A 303 -1.37 -8.19 -5.71
CA SER A 303 -2.26 -7.05 -5.55
C SER A 303 -2.06 -5.94 -6.59
N LEU A 304 -0.85 -5.81 -7.13
CA LEU A 304 -0.57 -4.92 -8.27
C LEU A 304 -1.25 -5.42 -9.54
N GLU A 305 -1.27 -6.74 -9.76
CA GLU A 305 -2.02 -7.36 -10.86
C GLU A 305 -3.50 -6.98 -10.81
N THR A 306 -4.12 -7.04 -9.62
CA THR A 306 -5.49 -6.56 -9.38
C THR A 306 -5.67 -5.10 -9.79
N ASP A 307 -4.79 -4.21 -9.31
CA ASP A 307 -4.88 -2.79 -9.60
C ASP A 307 -4.76 -2.53 -11.10
N PHE A 308 -3.94 -3.30 -11.83
CA PHE A 308 -3.81 -3.20 -13.29
C PHE A 308 -5.07 -3.65 -14.02
N LEU A 309 -5.72 -4.74 -13.56
CA LEU A 309 -7.00 -5.19 -14.12
C LEU A 309 -8.11 -4.16 -13.86
N PHE A 310 -8.17 -3.62 -12.64
CA PHE A 310 -9.08 -2.53 -12.29
C PHE A 310 -8.83 -1.29 -13.16
N GLU A 311 -7.58 -0.86 -13.32
CA GLU A 311 -7.21 0.29 -14.16
C GLU A 311 -7.56 0.07 -15.62
N PHE A 312 -7.26 -1.12 -16.17
CA PHE A 312 -7.64 -1.49 -17.53
C PHE A 312 -9.15 -1.30 -17.74
N ASN A 313 -9.96 -1.90 -16.87
CA ASN A 313 -11.41 -1.84 -17.00
C ASN A 313 -11.94 -0.42 -16.76
N PHE A 314 -11.37 0.31 -15.81
CA PHE A 314 -11.70 1.70 -15.54
C PHE A 314 -11.37 2.62 -16.74
N MET A 315 -10.20 2.49 -17.36
CA MET A 315 -9.82 3.25 -18.57
C MET A 315 -10.68 2.88 -19.78
N ARG A 316 -11.00 1.59 -19.92
CA ARG A 316 -11.80 1.05 -21.02
C ARG A 316 -13.25 1.53 -20.98
N SER A 317 -13.87 1.51 -19.80
CA SER A 317 -15.29 1.78 -19.62
C SER A 317 -15.58 3.26 -19.31
N SER A 318 -14.79 3.91 -18.44
CA SER A 318 -15.12 5.22 -17.90
C SER A 318 -14.71 6.37 -18.82
N PRO A 319 -15.64 7.24 -19.24
CA PRO A 319 -15.29 8.47 -19.95
C PRO A 319 -14.80 9.58 -18.99
N LEU A 320 -14.86 9.36 -17.67
CA LEU A 320 -14.47 10.31 -16.63
C LEU A 320 -13.07 10.04 -16.05
N TYR A 321 -12.32 9.09 -16.62
CA TYR A 321 -11.00 8.70 -16.16
C TYR A 321 -10.03 9.88 -16.03
N LEU A 322 -9.83 10.64 -17.13
CA LEU A 322 -8.85 11.74 -17.14
C LEU A 322 -9.13 12.80 -16.07
N PRO A 323 -10.34 13.40 -15.98
CA PRO A 323 -10.56 14.44 -14.98
C PRO A 323 -10.34 13.96 -13.53
N LEU A 324 -10.64 12.71 -13.17
CA LEU A 324 -10.42 12.20 -11.81
C LEU A 324 -8.93 12.02 -11.46
N VAL A 325 -8.07 11.71 -12.44
CA VAL A 325 -6.63 11.56 -12.21
C VAL A 325 -5.92 12.91 -12.09
N TYR A 326 -6.42 13.96 -12.76
CA TYR A 326 -5.83 15.30 -12.72
C TYR A 326 -6.40 16.22 -11.63
N SER A 327 -7.51 15.88 -10.97
CA SER A 327 -8.21 16.78 -10.04
C SER A 327 -7.74 16.72 -8.58
N THR A 328 -6.43 16.61 -8.33
CA THR A 328 -5.93 16.84 -6.96
C THR A 328 -5.90 18.32 -6.59
N GLU A 329 -6.06 19.23 -7.57
CA GLU A 329 -6.21 20.67 -7.34
C GLU A 329 -7.67 21.10 -7.63
N GLU A 330 -8.23 21.94 -6.77
CA GLU A 330 -9.67 22.26 -6.65
C GLU A 330 -10.29 22.99 -7.87
N VAL A 331 -9.58 23.16 -9.00
CA VAL A 331 -10.08 23.87 -10.17
C VAL A 331 -9.69 23.14 -11.45
N PHE A 332 -10.65 22.47 -12.08
CA PHE A 332 -10.49 21.99 -13.46
C PHE A 332 -10.20 23.18 -14.38
N SER A 333 -9.12 23.10 -15.15
CA SER A 333 -8.92 24.07 -16.22
C SER A 333 -10.03 23.91 -17.27
N PRO A 334 -10.41 24.96 -18.02
CA PRO A 334 -11.34 24.83 -19.13
C PRO A 334 -10.90 23.79 -20.18
N GLU A 335 -9.59 23.57 -20.30
CA GLU A 335 -8.99 22.59 -21.21
C GLU A 335 -9.27 21.15 -20.73
N ASP A 336 -9.18 20.89 -19.41
CA ASP A 336 -9.52 19.60 -18.81
C ASP A 336 -11.02 19.28 -18.98
N LEU A 337 -11.88 20.29 -18.81
CA LEU A 337 -13.32 20.14 -19.02
C LEU A 337 -13.65 19.85 -20.49
N LEU A 338 -12.98 20.51 -21.43
CA LEU A 338 -13.13 20.25 -22.86
C LEU A 338 -12.65 18.84 -23.21
N LEU A 339 -11.51 18.41 -22.69
CA LEU A 339 -10.98 17.07 -22.90
C LEU A 339 -11.92 16.01 -22.32
N ALA A 340 -12.40 16.20 -21.09
CA ALA A 340 -13.39 15.34 -20.44
C ALA A 340 -14.71 15.27 -21.23
N PHE A 341 -15.14 16.38 -21.84
CA PHE A 341 -16.29 16.41 -22.73
C PHE A 341 -16.01 15.64 -24.02
N LEU A 342 -14.84 15.84 -24.64
CA LEU A 342 -14.46 15.18 -25.87
C LEU A 342 -14.37 13.65 -25.72
N ILE A 343 -13.84 13.18 -24.59
CA ILE A 343 -13.67 11.74 -24.30
C ILE A 343 -15.02 10.99 -24.24
N LYS A 344 -16.13 11.70 -23.97
CA LYS A 344 -17.48 11.11 -23.99
C LYS A 344 -17.97 10.80 -25.41
N PHE A 345 -17.38 11.35 -26.47
CA PHE A 345 -17.81 11.06 -27.83
C PHE A 345 -17.44 9.63 -28.25
N PRO A 346 -18.34 8.90 -28.95
CA PRO A 346 -18.09 7.53 -29.42
C PRO A 346 -16.81 7.35 -30.24
N ILE A 347 -16.37 8.41 -30.91
CA ILE A 347 -15.16 8.46 -31.73
C ILE A 347 -13.86 8.23 -30.93
N PHE A 348 -13.87 8.55 -29.63
CA PHE A 348 -12.73 8.32 -28.74
C PHE A 348 -12.79 6.96 -28.04
N LYS A 349 -13.87 6.20 -28.19
CA LYS A 349 -13.99 4.86 -27.58
C LYS A 349 -12.85 3.93 -28.02
N PRO A 350 -12.52 3.77 -29.33
CA PRO A 350 -11.40 2.92 -29.71
C PRO A 350 -10.06 3.40 -29.13
N TYR A 351 -9.83 4.71 -29.08
CA TYR A 351 -8.60 5.28 -28.49
C TYR A 351 -8.47 4.90 -27.02
N ARG A 352 -9.53 5.08 -26.22
CA ARG A 352 -9.52 4.68 -24.79
C ARG A 352 -9.23 3.19 -24.59
N ARG A 353 -9.85 2.34 -25.41
CA ARG A 353 -9.64 0.89 -25.36
C ARG A 353 -8.19 0.53 -25.67
N PHE A 354 -7.62 1.07 -26.74
CA PHE A 354 -6.19 0.86 -27.06
C PHE A 354 -5.26 1.42 -25.99
N SER A 355 -5.56 2.59 -25.42
CA SER A 355 -4.81 3.13 -24.28
C SER A 355 -4.83 2.19 -23.07
N ALA A 356 -6.00 1.62 -22.74
CA ALA A 356 -6.13 0.65 -21.66
C ALA A 356 -5.31 -0.62 -21.92
N ILE A 357 -5.39 -1.17 -23.14
CA ILE A 357 -4.63 -2.36 -23.56
C ILE A 357 -3.11 -2.11 -23.48
N ASP A 358 -2.64 -1.00 -24.06
CA ASP A 358 -1.20 -0.64 -24.05
C ASP A 358 -0.69 -0.45 -22.61
N THR A 359 -1.45 0.26 -21.78
CA THR A 359 -1.13 0.45 -20.35
C THR A 359 -1.05 -0.88 -19.61
N TYR A 360 -2.05 -1.75 -19.75
CA TYR A 360 -2.09 -3.06 -19.10
C TYR A 360 -0.89 -3.92 -19.50
N ASN A 361 -0.63 -4.07 -20.80
CA ASN A 361 0.46 -4.89 -21.32
C ASN A 361 1.83 -4.44 -20.79
N ILE A 362 2.05 -3.13 -20.71
CA ILE A 362 3.29 -2.56 -20.17
C ILE A 362 3.40 -2.80 -18.67
N GLN A 363 2.30 -2.67 -17.93
CA GLN A 363 2.28 -2.92 -16.50
C GLN A 363 2.55 -4.39 -16.16
N ILE A 364 1.92 -5.33 -16.87
CA ILE A 364 2.17 -6.77 -16.68
C ILE A 364 3.61 -7.14 -17.05
N LYS A 365 4.16 -6.57 -18.13
CA LYS A 365 5.58 -6.76 -18.47
C LYS A 365 6.50 -6.30 -17.34
N ARG A 366 6.27 -5.09 -16.80
CA ARG A 366 7.02 -4.57 -15.64
C ARG A 366 6.89 -5.47 -14.41
N LEU A 367 5.69 -6.02 -14.17
CA LEU A 367 5.44 -6.93 -13.06
C LEU A 367 6.21 -8.25 -13.21
N ALA A 368 6.33 -8.76 -14.44
CA ALA A 368 7.13 -9.94 -14.72
C ALA A 368 8.64 -9.69 -14.52
N GLU A 369 9.11 -8.50 -14.87
CA GLU A 369 10.50 -8.08 -14.67
C GLU A 369 10.82 -7.84 -13.19
N SER A 370 9.93 -7.21 -12.43
CA SER A 370 10.13 -6.95 -11.00
C SER A 370 10.26 -8.24 -10.18
N LYS A 371 9.58 -9.32 -10.59
CA LYS A 371 9.75 -10.67 -10.02
C LYS A 371 11.19 -11.19 -10.07
N GLN A 372 12.02 -10.69 -10.99
CA GLN A 372 13.40 -11.14 -11.21
C GLN A 372 14.46 -10.20 -10.61
N GLN A 373 14.06 -9.03 -10.13
CA GLN A 373 15.01 -8.01 -9.68
C GLN A 373 15.56 -8.31 -8.28
N ASN A 374 16.88 -8.23 -8.13
CA ASN A 374 17.53 -8.19 -6.83
C ASN A 374 17.52 -6.76 -6.28
N ILE A 375 16.51 -6.45 -5.47
CA ILE A 375 16.27 -5.11 -4.91
C ILE A 375 17.38 -4.67 -3.94
N CYS A 376 18.17 -5.62 -3.42
CA CYS A 376 19.21 -5.31 -2.44
C CYS A 376 20.49 -4.74 -3.03
N LEU A 377 20.77 -5.03 -4.31
CA LEU A 377 21.99 -4.60 -5.02
C LEU A 377 21.70 -3.56 -6.10
N SER A 378 20.44 -3.23 -6.35
CA SER A 378 20.08 -2.26 -7.36
C SER A 378 20.29 -0.84 -6.83
N ASP A 379 21.25 -0.13 -7.41
CA ASP A 379 21.18 1.33 -7.49
C ASP A 379 19.81 1.68 -8.07
N SER A 380 19.09 2.64 -7.49
CA SER A 380 17.78 3.10 -7.99
C SER A 380 17.81 3.53 -9.47
N ALA A 381 19.01 3.75 -10.02
CA ALA A 381 19.26 4.01 -11.43
C ALA A 381 19.07 2.79 -12.35
N ALA A 382 19.27 1.55 -11.89
CA ALA A 382 19.13 0.37 -12.75
C ALA A 382 17.66 0.10 -13.11
N SER A 383 16.71 0.39 -12.21
CA SER A 383 15.27 0.36 -12.50
C SER A 383 14.82 1.43 -13.51
N ALA A 384 15.62 2.47 -13.77
CA ALA A 384 15.30 3.53 -14.73
C ALA A 384 15.59 3.14 -16.20
N THR A 385 16.20 1.98 -16.45
CA THR A 385 16.66 1.59 -17.80
C THR A 385 15.67 0.73 -18.60
N ILE A 386 14.57 0.31 -17.97
CA ILE A 386 13.58 -0.51 -18.66
C ILE A 386 12.71 0.42 -19.51
N ASP A 387 12.90 0.38 -20.84
CA ASP A 387 12.04 1.03 -21.83
C ASP A 387 10.63 0.41 -21.82
N THR A 388 9.88 0.80 -20.80
CA THR A 388 8.50 0.42 -20.54
C THR A 388 7.65 1.67 -20.46
N THR A 389 7.95 2.64 -21.32
CA THR A 389 7.11 3.81 -21.47
C THR A 389 5.87 3.42 -22.27
N PRO A 390 4.67 3.80 -21.84
CA PRO A 390 3.47 3.73 -22.68
C PRO A 390 3.74 4.32 -24.04
N ALA A 391 3.09 3.78 -25.07
CA ALA A 391 3.28 4.26 -26.42
C ALA A 391 3.09 5.78 -26.46
N TRP A 392 3.84 6.48 -27.32
CA TRP A 392 3.85 7.96 -27.33
C TRP A 392 2.45 8.57 -27.53
N TRP A 393 1.53 7.83 -28.16
CA TRP A 393 0.13 8.23 -28.38
C TRP A 393 -0.77 7.94 -27.16
N ASN A 394 -0.34 7.10 -26.21
CA ASN A 394 -1.08 6.73 -25.02
C ASN A 394 -0.90 7.78 -23.90
N ILE A 395 -1.47 8.96 -24.11
CA ILE A 395 -1.38 10.08 -23.16
C ILE A 395 -1.87 9.69 -21.75
N PRO A 396 -3.03 9.01 -21.58
CA PRO A 396 -3.47 8.57 -20.25
C PRO A 396 -2.45 7.64 -19.61
N GLY A 397 -1.99 6.62 -20.34
CA GLY A 397 -1.01 5.65 -19.85
C GLY A 397 0.26 6.30 -19.30
N GLN A 398 0.80 7.28 -20.01
CA GLN A 398 2.03 7.99 -19.61
C GLN A 398 1.91 8.68 -18.24
N THR A 399 0.70 9.04 -17.78
CA THR A 399 0.50 9.66 -16.47
C THR A 399 0.30 8.67 -15.33
N ILE A 400 -0.16 7.46 -15.64
CA ILE A 400 -0.56 6.46 -14.64
C ILE A 400 0.62 5.58 -14.26
N VAL A 401 1.31 5.08 -15.29
CA VAL A 401 2.31 4.02 -15.18
C VAL A 401 3.51 4.36 -14.29
N PRO A 402 4.04 5.60 -14.21
CA PRO A 402 5.20 5.88 -13.36
C PRO A 402 4.94 5.85 -11.84
N ALA A 403 3.71 6.12 -11.38
CA ALA A 403 3.47 6.44 -9.96
C ALA A 403 3.27 5.20 -9.04
N ARG A 404 2.85 4.06 -9.58
CA ARG A 404 2.30 2.94 -8.77
C ARG A 404 3.25 1.78 -8.50
N PHE A 405 4.39 1.71 -9.19
CA PHE A 405 5.29 0.55 -9.05
C PHE A 405 6.12 0.55 -7.77
N ASN A 406 6.21 1.63 -6.99
CA ASN A 406 7.08 1.64 -5.80
C ASN A 406 6.59 0.73 -4.64
N GLY A 407 5.37 0.18 -4.73
CA GLY A 407 4.80 -0.69 -3.70
C GLY A 407 5.61 -1.96 -3.43
N HIS A 408 6.09 -2.64 -4.48
CA HIS A 408 6.79 -3.93 -4.32
C HIS A 408 8.13 -3.79 -3.58
N HIS A 409 8.86 -2.69 -3.74
CA HIS A 409 10.08 -2.41 -2.96
C HIS A 409 9.79 -2.37 -1.46
N ARG A 410 8.65 -1.80 -1.05
CA ARG A 410 8.26 -1.76 0.38
C ARG A 410 8.09 -3.16 0.96
N ALA A 411 7.55 -4.09 0.18
CA ALA A 411 7.38 -5.47 0.61
C ALA A 411 8.73 -6.17 0.80
N THR A 412 9.64 -6.03 -0.15
CA THR A 412 11.00 -6.61 -0.05
C THR A 412 11.79 -6.01 1.11
N HIS A 413 11.69 -4.69 1.32
CA HIS A 413 12.31 -4.05 2.48
C HIS A 413 11.73 -4.59 3.80
N TYR A 414 10.43 -4.87 3.83
CA TYR A 414 9.80 -5.48 5.00
C TYR A 414 10.24 -6.94 5.21
N MET A 415 10.43 -7.72 4.15
CA MET A 415 11.01 -9.07 4.23
C MET A 415 12.41 -9.05 4.85
N LEU A 416 13.23 -8.04 4.56
CA LEU A 416 14.52 -7.84 5.25
C LEU A 416 14.36 -7.51 6.73
N ASP A 417 13.38 -6.68 7.08
CA ASP A 417 13.10 -6.37 8.48
C ASP A 417 12.71 -7.64 9.26
N LEU A 418 11.94 -8.53 8.64
CA LEU A 418 11.53 -9.82 9.19
C LEU A 418 12.73 -10.75 9.36
N GLU A 419 13.61 -10.84 8.36
CA GLU A 419 14.82 -11.66 8.43
C GLU A 419 15.75 -11.22 9.56
N LEU A 420 16.05 -9.92 9.67
CA LEU A 420 16.83 -9.39 10.80
C LEU A 420 16.17 -9.74 12.14
N THR A 421 14.85 -9.59 12.23
CA THR A 421 14.10 -9.90 13.46
C THR A 421 14.19 -11.38 13.81
N GLN A 422 14.12 -12.27 12.83
CA GLN A 422 14.36 -13.69 13.03
C GLN A 422 15.77 -13.94 13.59
N LYS A 423 16.81 -13.32 13.02
CA LYS A 423 18.20 -13.47 13.53
C LYS A 423 18.32 -12.98 14.97
N ILE A 424 17.70 -11.85 15.30
CA ILE A 424 17.67 -11.32 16.67
C ILE A 424 17.03 -12.33 17.63
N LEU A 425 15.89 -12.90 17.27
CA LEU A 425 15.21 -13.91 18.09
C LEU A 425 16.04 -15.20 18.24
N GLN A 426 16.75 -15.62 17.18
CA GLN A 426 17.65 -16.77 17.23
C GLN A 426 18.80 -16.54 18.22
N VAL A 427 19.44 -15.37 18.17
CA VAL A 427 20.52 -15.00 19.10
C VAL A 427 20.01 -14.91 20.53
N LYS A 428 18.87 -14.24 20.76
CA LYS A 428 18.24 -14.15 22.07
C LYS A 428 17.91 -15.52 22.65
N ALA A 429 17.39 -16.45 21.83
CA ALA A 429 17.07 -17.81 22.28
C ALA A 429 18.31 -18.61 22.70
N ILE A 430 19.44 -18.47 21.99
CA ILE A 430 20.71 -19.13 22.37
C ILE A 430 21.26 -18.49 23.66
N ALA A 431 21.21 -17.16 23.76
CA ALA A 431 21.69 -16.44 24.93
C ALA A 431 20.88 -16.78 26.19
N ALA A 432 19.54 -16.83 26.08
CA ALA A 432 18.65 -17.24 27.17
C ALA A 432 19.02 -18.63 27.71
N LYS A 433 19.31 -19.59 26.83
CA LYS A 433 19.68 -20.97 27.22
C LYS A 433 21.06 -21.08 27.86
N THR A 434 21.99 -20.21 27.49
CA THR A 434 23.41 -20.32 27.88
C THR A 434 23.84 -19.30 28.93
N GLY A 435 23.00 -18.31 29.24
CA GLY A 435 23.29 -17.20 30.13
C GLY A 435 24.37 -16.24 29.60
N LYS A 436 24.74 -16.32 28.31
CA LYS A 436 25.77 -15.47 27.69
C LYS A 436 25.53 -15.32 26.19
N TRP A 437 26.01 -14.24 25.59
CA TRP A 437 26.00 -14.11 24.14
C TRP A 437 26.86 -15.21 23.47
N PRO A 438 26.36 -15.88 22.41
CA PRO A 438 27.13 -16.88 21.70
C PRO A 438 28.36 -16.25 21.00
N GLN A 439 29.41 -17.04 20.79
CA GLN A 439 30.58 -16.56 20.03
C GLN A 439 30.34 -16.55 18.51
N SER A 440 29.41 -17.38 18.04
CA SER A 440 29.02 -17.50 16.64
C SER A 440 27.56 -17.92 16.54
N VAL A 441 26.89 -17.52 15.46
CA VAL A 441 25.49 -17.87 15.21
C VAL A 441 25.40 -18.49 13.82
N PRO A 442 24.77 -19.66 13.66
CA PRO A 442 24.68 -20.31 12.37
C PRO A 442 23.68 -19.60 11.44
N ASN A 443 23.86 -19.79 10.12
CA ASN A 443 22.96 -19.34 9.06
C ASN A 443 22.78 -17.82 9.00
N MET A 444 23.88 -17.07 8.97
CA MET A 444 23.84 -15.62 8.86
C MET A 444 23.74 -15.09 7.42
N GLU A 445 23.77 -15.95 6.41
CA GLU A 445 23.48 -15.57 5.03
C GLU A 445 22.06 -15.01 4.89
N SER A 446 21.90 -13.94 4.10
CA SER A 446 20.58 -13.39 3.77
C SER A 446 19.94 -14.20 2.64
N LYS A 447 18.72 -14.66 2.86
CA LYS A 447 17.88 -15.29 1.82
C LYS A 447 17.16 -14.25 0.97
N ILE A 448 16.93 -13.06 1.53
CA ILE A 448 16.22 -11.97 0.85
C ILE A 448 17.17 -11.18 -0.05
N CYS A 449 18.44 -11.03 0.35
CA CYS A 449 19.50 -10.38 -0.43
C CYS A 449 20.61 -11.38 -0.79
N PRO A 450 20.52 -12.08 -1.94
CA PRO A 450 21.56 -12.99 -2.38
C PRO A 450 22.93 -12.32 -2.46
N GLY A 451 23.94 -12.95 -1.86
CA GLY A 451 25.32 -12.43 -1.80
C GLY A 451 25.62 -11.51 -0.62
N VAL A 452 24.61 -11.18 0.20
CA VAL A 452 24.76 -10.34 1.40
C VAL A 452 24.59 -11.21 2.65
N GLU A 453 25.29 -10.87 3.74
CA GLU A 453 25.19 -11.59 5.01
C GLU A 453 24.89 -10.66 6.21
N TRP A 454 24.38 -11.24 7.28
CA TRP A 454 24.17 -10.59 8.57
C TRP A 454 25.42 -10.73 9.43
N VAL A 455 26.12 -9.63 9.66
CA VAL A 455 27.31 -9.59 10.50
C VAL A 455 26.90 -9.57 11.96
N TYR A 456 27.25 -10.63 12.70
CA TYR A 456 27.06 -10.74 14.14
C TYR A 456 28.39 -10.57 14.88
N GLN A 457 28.40 -9.72 15.91
CA GLN A 457 29.59 -9.47 16.73
C GLN A 457 29.20 -9.28 18.19
N VAL A 458 30.15 -9.52 19.10
CA VAL A 458 30.04 -9.19 20.52
C VAL A 458 31.25 -8.33 20.90
N SER A 459 31.01 -7.09 21.31
CA SER A 459 32.08 -6.18 21.71
C SER A 459 32.63 -6.51 23.11
N PRO A 460 33.84 -6.03 23.46
CA PRO A 460 34.47 -6.32 24.75
C PRO A 460 33.66 -5.92 26.00
N ASP A 461 32.74 -4.97 25.86
CA ASP A 461 31.83 -4.52 26.93
C ASP A 461 30.62 -5.47 27.16
N GLY A 462 30.50 -6.51 26.33
CA GLY A 462 29.43 -7.51 26.36
C GLY A 462 28.20 -7.12 25.53
N THR A 463 28.27 -6.07 24.71
CA THR A 463 27.18 -5.70 23.81
C THR A 463 27.22 -6.57 22.55
N MET A 464 26.11 -7.24 22.21
CA MET A 464 25.97 -7.90 20.92
C MET A 464 25.50 -6.91 19.86
N SER A 465 25.89 -7.09 18.60
CA SER A 465 25.32 -6.40 17.45
C SER A 465 25.02 -7.35 16.28
N ILE A 466 23.98 -7.02 15.51
CA ILE A 466 23.67 -7.61 14.20
C ILE A 466 23.47 -6.46 13.21
N SER A 467 24.11 -6.52 12.06
CA SER A 467 23.95 -5.55 10.97
C SER A 467 24.13 -6.22 9.61
N LEU A 468 23.54 -5.65 8.57
CA LEU A 468 23.79 -6.12 7.20
C LEU A 468 25.24 -5.80 6.77
N SER A 469 25.92 -6.73 6.09
CA SER A 469 27.32 -6.60 5.66
C SER A 469 27.55 -5.44 4.69
N GLU A 470 26.58 -5.20 3.82
CA GLU A 470 26.54 -4.10 2.87
C GLU A 470 25.23 -3.34 3.05
N GLN A 471 25.32 -2.01 3.22
CA GLN A 471 24.15 -1.16 3.45
C GLN A 471 23.64 -0.62 2.10
N PRO A 472 22.38 -0.91 1.71
CA PRO A 472 21.83 -0.39 0.46
C PRO A 472 21.70 1.14 0.50
N GLU A 473 21.93 1.82 -0.62
CA GLU A 473 21.84 3.29 -0.69
C GLU A 473 20.44 3.81 -0.31
N TRP A 474 19.38 3.06 -0.67
CA TRP A 474 18.00 3.41 -0.36
C TRP A 474 17.70 3.41 1.15
N LEU A 475 18.54 2.79 1.98
CA LEU A 475 18.25 2.63 3.41
C LEU A 475 18.18 3.97 4.14
N THR A 476 19.08 4.90 3.82
CA THR A 476 19.13 6.23 4.44
C THR A 476 17.81 6.98 4.19
N GLU A 477 17.41 7.06 2.92
CA GLU A 477 16.14 7.70 2.52
C GLU A 477 14.94 7.03 3.18
N ARG A 478 14.95 5.69 3.26
CA ARG A 478 13.88 4.91 3.87
C ARG A 478 13.75 5.20 5.37
N ILE A 479 14.85 5.27 6.10
CA ILE A 479 14.83 5.56 7.55
C ILE A 479 14.34 7.00 7.77
N GLU A 480 14.90 7.97 7.06
CA GLU A 480 14.62 9.39 7.25
C GLU A 480 13.19 9.77 6.83
N ASN A 481 12.71 9.26 5.70
CA ASN A 481 11.44 9.70 5.11
C ASN A 481 10.26 8.78 5.42
N GLN A 482 10.50 7.52 5.79
CA GLN A 482 9.44 6.51 5.87
C GLN A 482 9.26 5.89 7.27
N ASN A 483 10.00 6.36 8.29
CA ASN A 483 9.99 5.78 9.64
C ASN A 483 10.22 4.25 9.60
N ALA A 484 11.17 3.82 8.79
CA ALA A 484 11.48 2.40 8.65
C ALA A 484 12.26 1.83 9.83
N LEU A 485 12.22 0.51 9.97
CA LEU A 485 13.03 -0.18 10.97
C LEU A 485 14.51 -0.12 10.57
N PRO A 486 15.42 0.09 11.53
CA PRO A 486 16.85 0.01 11.24
C PRO A 486 17.21 -1.43 10.84
N LEU A 487 18.14 -1.58 9.88
CA LEU A 487 18.77 -2.86 9.53
C LEU A 487 19.98 -3.17 10.43
N THR A 488 19.94 -2.63 11.64
CA THR A 488 20.92 -2.85 12.70
C THR A 488 20.20 -3.08 14.02
N TYR A 489 20.81 -3.88 14.88
CA TYR A 489 20.32 -4.13 16.24
C TYR A 489 21.49 -4.35 17.18
N SER A 490 21.39 -3.84 18.40
CA SER A 490 22.39 -4.01 19.44
C SER A 490 21.74 -4.09 20.81
N THR A 491 22.28 -4.93 21.69
CA THR A 491 21.85 -4.97 23.10
C THR A 491 22.94 -5.54 23.98
N ARG A 492 22.98 -5.08 25.22
CA ARG A 492 23.82 -5.65 26.28
C ARG A 492 23.03 -6.61 27.18
N ARG A 493 21.70 -6.53 27.16
CA ARG A 493 20.81 -7.28 28.05
C ARG A 493 20.64 -8.71 27.56
N ILE A 494 21.13 -9.66 28.34
CA ILE A 494 20.89 -11.09 28.11
C ILE A 494 19.46 -11.40 28.59
N PRO A 495 18.62 -12.07 27.77
CA PRO A 495 17.27 -12.45 28.19
C PRO A 495 17.28 -13.39 29.39
N ASP A 496 16.43 -13.14 30.39
CA ASP A 496 16.22 -14.03 31.53
C ASP A 496 15.28 -15.19 31.15
N TYR A 497 15.81 -16.42 31.09
CA TYR A 497 15.03 -17.61 30.74
C TYR A 497 14.08 -18.05 31.87
N GLU A 498 14.46 -17.86 33.13
CA GLU A 498 13.67 -18.39 34.26
C GLU A 498 12.36 -17.62 34.45
N GLN A 499 12.35 -16.32 34.13
CA GLN A 499 11.13 -15.51 34.13
C GLN A 499 10.16 -15.86 32.99
N SER A 500 10.63 -16.51 31.92
CA SER A 500 9.80 -16.84 30.76
C SER A 500 8.97 -18.12 30.90
N LEU A 501 9.29 -18.96 31.91
CA LEU A 501 8.62 -20.24 32.17
C LEU A 501 7.48 -20.16 33.19
N ASN A 502 7.38 -19.04 33.92
CA ASN A 502 6.36 -18.76 34.93
C ASN A 502 5.34 -17.75 34.39
#